data_AF-A0A1M6SVN1-F1
#
_entry.id   AF-A0A1M6SVN1-F1
#
_cell.length_a   1.000
_cell.length_b   1.000
_cell.length_c   1.000
_cell.angle_alpha   90.00
_cell.angle_beta   90.00
_cell.angle_gamma   90.00
#
_symmetry.space_group_name_H-M   'P 1'
#
loop_
_entity.id
_entity.type
_entity.pdbx_description
1 polymer ?
#
loop_
_entity_poly.entity_id
_entity_poly.type
_entity_poly.pdbx_seq_one_letter_code
_entity_poly.pdbx_strand_id
1 'polypeptide(L)'
;MVVDRQELWWRIERAMLSMQALGYSADQIEKVLWDVFQQRPQGSYTNEELLPLVHNLEKRVTQAKKWILYLNSGTCGLGSLPTNAKTPSCTV
;
A
#
# COMPACT_ATOMS: atom_id res chain seq x y z
N MET A 1 -20.53 -10.61 -13.85
CA MET A 1 -19.60 -11.63 -13.32
C MET A 1 -19.86 -11.73 -11.83
N VAL A 2 -20.33 -12.88 -11.35
CA VAL A 2 -20.50 -13.09 -9.89
C VAL A 2 -19.10 -13.17 -9.31
N VAL A 3 -18.73 -12.21 -8.45
CA VAL A 3 -17.42 -12.23 -7.80
C VAL A 3 -17.49 -13.21 -6.64
N ASP A 4 -16.58 -14.18 -6.66
CA ASP A 4 -16.48 -15.22 -5.64
C ASP A 4 -16.01 -14.59 -4.32
N ARG A 5 -16.69 -14.95 -3.23
CA ARG A 5 -16.35 -14.48 -1.89
C ARG A 5 -14.93 -14.92 -1.51
N GLN A 6 -14.50 -16.09 -1.95
CA GLN A 6 -13.14 -16.59 -1.71
C GLN A 6 -12.09 -15.73 -2.39
N GLU A 7 -12.37 -15.23 -3.60
CA GLU A 7 -11.48 -14.30 -4.31
C GLU A 7 -11.35 -12.98 -3.55
N LEU A 8 -12.45 -12.44 -3.03
CA LEU A 8 -12.45 -11.20 -2.25
C LEU A 8 -11.61 -11.33 -0.98
N TRP A 9 -11.74 -12.45 -0.26
CA TRP A 9 -10.90 -12.74 0.91
C TRP A 9 -9.42 -12.82 0.57
N TRP A 10 -9.08 -13.57 -0.48
CA TRP A 10 -7.70 -13.67 -0.94
C TRP A 10 -7.10 -12.30 -1.31
N ARG A 11 -7.90 -11.41 -1.93
CA ARG A 11 -7.46 -10.04 -2.26
C ARG A 11 -7.20 -9.20 -1.02
N ILE A 12 -8.00 -9.35 0.03
CA ILE A 12 -7.79 -8.67 1.32
C ILE A 12 -6.49 -9.17 1.96
N GLU A 13 -6.29 -10.48 2.04
CA GLU A 13 -5.05 -11.08 2.59
C GLU A 13 -3.81 -10.62 1.82
N ARG A 14 -3.87 -10.64 0.50
CA ARG A 14 -2.78 -10.15 -0.37
C ARG A 14 -2.46 -8.68 -0.14
N ALA A 15 -3.49 -7.84 0.09
CA ALA A 15 -3.30 -6.43 0.41
C ALA A 15 -2.64 -6.26 1.79
N MET A 16 -3.03 -7.06 2.79
CA MET A 16 -2.40 -7.08 4.11
C MET A 16 -0.92 -7.46 4.04
N LEU A 17 -0.59 -8.55 3.35
CA LEU A 17 0.80 -8.99 3.14
C LEU A 17 1.62 -7.91 2.41
N SER A 18 1.01 -7.24 1.44
CA SER A 18 1.65 -6.11 0.76
C SER A 18 1.94 -4.96 1.73
N MET A 19 1.02 -4.62 2.64
CA MET A 19 1.26 -3.57 3.65
C MET A 19 2.38 -3.95 4.62
N GLN A 20 2.43 -5.21 5.05
CA GLN A 20 3.54 -5.72 5.88
C GLN A 20 4.89 -5.56 5.17
N ALA A 21 4.96 -5.93 3.88
CA ALA A 21 6.18 -5.76 3.08
C ALA A 21 6.58 -4.28 2.90
N LEU A 22 5.64 -3.34 3.03
CA LEU A 22 5.90 -1.90 3.02
C LEU A 22 6.30 -1.35 4.40
N GLY A 23 6.39 -2.20 5.42
CA GLY A 23 6.79 -1.83 6.78
C GLY A 23 5.64 -1.41 7.70
N TYR A 24 4.39 -1.68 7.34
CA TYR A 24 3.26 -1.42 8.24
C TYR A 24 3.26 -2.44 9.38
N SER A 25 3.11 -1.95 10.61
CA SER A 25 2.86 -2.77 11.80
C SER A 25 1.44 -3.36 11.81
N ALA A 26 1.21 -4.38 12.65
CA ALA A 26 -0.12 -5.00 12.81
C ALA A 26 -1.19 -3.95 13.17
N ASP A 27 -0.92 -3.08 14.14
CA ASP A 27 -1.85 -2.03 14.57
C ASP A 27 -2.17 -1.01 13.45
N GLN A 28 -1.18 -0.71 12.59
CA GLN A 28 -1.40 0.18 11.44
C GLN A 28 -2.27 -0.50 10.38
N ILE A 29 -2.04 -1.79 10.12
CA ILE A 29 -2.85 -2.58 9.19
C ILE A 29 -4.28 -2.67 9.71
N GLU A 30 -4.47 -2.95 11.00
CA GLU A 30 -5.79 -2.98 11.64
C GLU A 30 -6.52 -1.66 11.45
N LYS A 31 -5.87 -0.52 11.72
CA LYS A 31 -6.48 0.81 11.50
C LYS A 31 -6.90 1.05 10.06
N VAL A 32 -6.08 0.62 9.09
CA VAL A 32 -6.42 0.75 7.66
C VAL A 32 -7.63 -0.13 7.31
N LEU A 33 -7.65 -1.37 7.78
CA LEU A 33 -8.79 -2.27 7.58
C LEU A 33 -10.05 -1.72 8.25
N TRP A 34 -9.93 -1.19 9.46
CA TRP A 34 -11.04 -0.58 10.21
C TRP A 34 -11.63 0.62 9.48
N ASP A 35 -10.78 1.48 8.91
CA ASP A 35 -11.19 2.63 8.09
C ASP A 35 -11.86 2.20 6.78
N VAL A 36 -11.28 1.24 6.06
CA VAL A 36 -11.82 0.75 4.79
C VAL A 36 -13.14 0.02 4.99
N PHE A 37 -13.24 -0.82 6.02
CA PHE A 37 -14.42 -1.62 6.33
C PHE A 37 -15.34 -0.94 7.35
N GLN A 38 -15.34 0.40 7.42
CA GLN A 38 -16.33 1.20 8.16
C GLN A 38 -16.66 0.65 9.56
N GLN A 39 -15.66 0.14 10.28
CA GLN A 39 -15.84 -0.42 11.64
C GLN A 39 -16.73 -1.67 11.73
N ARG A 40 -17.06 -2.30 10.60
CA ARG A 40 -17.84 -3.53 10.54
C ARG A 40 -16.91 -4.71 10.29
N PRO A 41 -17.21 -5.88 10.90
CA PRO A 41 -16.47 -7.08 10.58
C PRO A 41 -16.69 -7.44 9.11
N GLN A 42 -15.60 -7.78 8.40
CA GLN A 42 -15.57 -8.11 6.98
C GLN A 42 -16.58 -9.20 6.58
N GLY A 43 -16.90 -10.12 7.51
CA GLY A 43 -17.92 -11.15 7.34
C GLY A 43 -19.36 -10.64 7.16
N SER A 44 -19.63 -9.39 7.53
CA SER A 44 -20.97 -8.78 7.54
C SER A 44 -21.39 -8.16 6.20
N TYR A 45 -20.46 -8.07 5.25
CA TYR A 45 -20.73 -7.49 3.94
C TYR A 45 -21.25 -8.53 2.95
N THR A 46 -22.17 -8.12 2.08
CA THR A 46 -22.48 -8.89 0.88
C THR A 46 -21.33 -8.81 -0.12
N ASN A 47 -21.26 -9.71 -1.10
CA ASN A 47 -20.20 -9.67 -2.11
C ASN A 47 -20.22 -8.35 -2.91
N GLU A 48 -21.40 -7.80 -3.14
CA GLU A 48 -21.61 -6.54 -3.87
C GLU A 48 -21.11 -5.32 -3.08
N GLU A 49 -21.32 -5.31 -1.76
CA GLU A 49 -20.79 -4.29 -0.86
C GLU A 49 -19.28 -4.44 -0.64
N LEU A 50 -18.78 -5.68 -0.59
CA LEU A 50 -17.38 -5.98 -0.28
C LEU A 50 -16.45 -5.60 -1.44
N LEU A 51 -16.90 -5.82 -2.69
CA LEU A 51 -16.14 -5.55 -3.90
C LEU A 51 -15.54 -4.12 -3.97
N PRO A 52 -16.33 -3.02 -3.83
CA PRO A 52 -15.77 -1.67 -3.88
C PRO A 52 -14.82 -1.36 -2.71
N LEU A 53 -15.03 -1.98 -1.55
CA LEU A 53 -14.16 -1.80 -0.38
C LEU A 53 -12.79 -2.46 -0.59
N VAL A 54 -12.78 -3.68 -1.12
CA VAL A 54 -11.54 -4.40 -1.49
C VAL A 54 -10.79 -3.62 -2.57
N HIS A 55 -11.49 -3.06 -3.55
CA HIS A 55 -10.87 -2.22 -4.57
C HIS A 55 -10.23 -0.94 -3.97
N ASN A 56 -10.89 -0.31 -2.99
CA ASN A 56 -10.34 0.83 -2.26
C ASN A 56 -9.05 0.46 -1.52
N LEU A 57 -9.05 -0.68 -0.82
CA LEU A 57 -7.88 -1.19 -0.11
C LEU A 57 -6.69 -1.39 -1.07
N GLU A 58 -6.90 -2.08 -2.19
CA GLU A 58 -5.86 -2.33 -3.19
C GLU A 58 -5.31 -1.04 -3.79
N LYS A 59 -6.16 -0.03 -4.00
CA LYS A 59 -5.75 1.29 -4.49
C LYS A 59 -4.81 1.99 -3.50
N ARG A 60 -5.15 1.98 -2.21
CA ARG A 60 -4.31 2.58 -1.15
C ARG A 60 -2.95 1.88 -1.06
N VAL A 61 -2.93 0.56 -1.08
CA VAL A 61 -1.69 -0.23 -1.09
C VAL A 61 -0.84 0.09 -2.32
N THR A 62 -1.45 0.19 -3.50
CA THR A 62 -0.74 0.52 -4.73
C THR A 62 -0.14 1.93 -4.69
N GLN A 63 -0.86 2.90 -4.12
CA GLN A 63 -0.33 4.25 -3.92
C GLN A 63 0.84 4.26 -2.93
N ALA A 64 0.75 3.53 -1.83
CA ALA A 64 1.84 3.40 -0.87
C ALA A 64 3.10 2.77 -1.51
N LYS A 65 2.93 1.72 -2.32
CA LYS A 65 4.02 1.13 -3.13
C LYS A 65 4.68 2.17 -4.04
N LYS A 66 3.90 2.97 -4.76
CA LYS A 66 4.42 4.03 -5.64
C LYS A 66 5.20 5.09 -4.87
N TRP A 67 4.69 5.53 -3.72
CA TRP A 67 5.39 6.50 -2.88
C TRP A 67 6.70 5.96 -2.33
N ILE A 68 6.73 4.71 -1.87
CA ILE A 68 7.95 4.07 -1.40
C ILE A 68 8.95 3.92 -2.53
N LEU A 69 8.52 3.53 -3.73
CA LEU A 69 9.39 3.49 -4.91
C LEU A 69 9.93 4.87 -5.25
N TYR A 70 9.11 5.93 -5.20
CA TYR A 70 9.54 7.31 -5.46
C TYR A 70 10.58 7.80 -4.43
N LEU A 71 10.38 7.49 -3.15
CA LEU A 71 11.29 7.88 -2.07
C LEU A 71 12.60 7.06 -2.07
N ASN A 72 12.52 5.77 -2.45
CA ASN A 72 13.69 4.87 -2.51
C ASN A 72 14.42 4.91 -3.85
N SER A 73 13.78 5.36 -4.93
CA SER A 73 14.46 5.75 -6.16
C SER A 73 15.17 7.06 -5.88
N GLY A 74 16.33 6.97 -5.23
CA GLY A 74 17.17 8.13 -4.98
C GLY A 74 17.24 8.99 -6.24
N THR A 75 16.97 10.28 -6.11
CA THR A 75 17.10 11.26 -7.18
C THR A 75 18.57 11.35 -7.59
N CYS A 76 19.03 10.39 -8.38
CA CYS A 76 20.32 10.43 -9.03
C CYS A 76 20.15 11.33 -10.25
N GLY A 77 20.38 12.63 -10.08
CA GLY A 77 20.44 13.57 -11.19
C GLY A 77 19.55 14.81 -11.07
N LEU A 78 19.75 15.62 -10.03
CA LEU A 78 19.53 17.07 -10.11
C LEU A 78 20.75 17.78 -9.50
N GLY A 79 21.93 17.43 -10.03
CA GLY A 79 23.14 18.23 -9.85
C GLY A 79 23.15 19.34 -10.88
N SER A 80 22.68 20.53 -10.49
CA SER A 80 23.29 21.80 -10.94
C SER A 80 22.69 22.96 -10.15
N LEU A 81 23.31 23.30 -9.02
CA LEU A 81 23.76 24.66 -8.72
C LEU A 81 24.77 24.61 -7.55
N PRO A 82 25.81 25.46 -7.57
CA PRO A 82 27.15 25.08 -7.17
C PRO A 82 27.51 25.49 -5.74
N THR A 83 28.59 24.85 -5.28
CA THR A 83 29.57 25.28 -4.27
C THR A 83 29.39 24.67 -2.88
N ASN A 84 30.37 23.81 -2.56
CA ASN A 84 30.76 23.37 -1.22
C ASN A 84 29.80 22.43 -0.47
N ALA A 85 29.88 21.13 -0.79
CA ALA A 85 29.97 20.12 0.25
C ALA A 85 30.56 18.83 -0.33
N LYS A 86 31.58 18.33 0.36
CA LYS A 86 32.34 17.10 0.15
C LYS A 86 31.44 15.92 -0.26
N THR A 87 31.67 15.42 -1.46
CA THR A 87 30.96 14.32 -2.13
C THR A 87 30.95 13.03 -1.29
N PRO A 88 29.80 12.38 -1.06
CA PRO A 88 29.75 10.93 -0.90
C PRO A 88 29.71 10.28 -2.29
N SER A 89 30.66 9.38 -2.53
CA SER A 89 30.78 8.61 -3.77
C SER A 89 29.69 7.53 -3.81
N CYS A 90 28.83 7.56 -4.83
CA CYS A 90 27.99 6.42 -5.19
C CYS A 90 28.81 5.50 -6.10
N THR A 91 29.35 4.43 -5.53
CA THR A 91 29.96 3.31 -6.29
C THR A 91 28.86 2.41 -6.85
N VAL A 92 28.83 2.27 -8.18
CA VAL A 92 28.29 1.09 -8.88
C VAL A 92 29.46 0.15 -9.15
#